data_AF-A0A7C0WJD7-F1
#
_entry.id   AF-A0A7C0WJD7-F1
#
_cell.length_a   1.000
_cell.length_b   1.000
_cell.length_c   1.000
_cell.angle_alpha   90.00
_cell.angle_beta   90.00
_cell.angle_gamma   90.00
#
_symmetry.space_group_name_H-M   'P 1'
#
loop_
_entity.id
_entity.type
_entity.pdbx_description
1 polymer ?
#
loop_
_entity_poly.entity_id
_entity_poly.type
_entity_poly.pdbx_seq_one_letter_code
_entity_poly.pdbx_strand_id
1 'polypeptide(L)'
;MKKNYLKFVAVLSLLVFLFLQSLYATGGKLPAYAKHGMVTSSSIIASEVGRDVLKSGGNAVDAAVATALTLAVTWPSAGNIGGGGFMIYYSHDGKATAFDFREKAPLAAFEKMYLTPDGKIRNNSNHDGILAVGVPGTVAGLYLAHQKLGRKPWKELVAPAIKLAGKGFPYTWALHRAVTSYYAKIFKKYPSTAKKMLKKSGQVYEPGEIWRQPDLAKTLKRIQKYGRDGFYKGETARKLADFMKKNGGLITGEDLAKYQAVERKPVHGTY
;
A
#
# COMPACT_ATOMS: atom_id res chain seq x y z
N MET A 1 -57.72 34.93 -15.28
CA MET A 1 -56.56 35.49 -14.55
C MET A 1 -56.04 34.58 -13.41
N LYS A 2 -56.87 34.11 -12.47
CA LYS A 2 -56.42 33.29 -11.31
C LYS A 2 -55.66 32.00 -11.67
N LYS A 3 -56.06 31.27 -12.73
CA LYS A 3 -55.43 29.99 -13.13
C LYS A 3 -54.01 30.15 -13.68
N ASN A 4 -53.73 31.25 -14.38
CA ASN A 4 -52.41 31.55 -14.92
C ASN A 4 -51.46 32.06 -13.83
N TYR A 5 -52.00 32.82 -12.86
CA TYR A 5 -51.26 33.24 -11.67
C TYR A 5 -50.83 32.03 -10.81
N LEU A 6 -51.73 31.08 -10.57
CA LEU A 6 -51.41 29.88 -9.79
C LEU A 6 -50.34 29.00 -10.47
N LYS A 7 -50.38 28.88 -11.81
CA LYS A 7 -49.35 28.19 -12.59
C LYS A 7 -48.00 28.91 -12.51
N PHE A 8 -48.00 30.24 -12.60
CA PHE A 8 -46.78 31.04 -12.50
C PHE A 8 -46.12 30.89 -11.11
N VAL A 9 -46.91 30.96 -10.04
CA VAL A 9 -46.43 30.75 -8.67
C VAL A 9 -45.88 29.33 -8.50
N ALA A 10 -46.57 28.30 -8.99
CA ALA A 10 -46.09 26.92 -8.88
C ALA A 10 -44.76 26.68 -9.62
N VAL A 11 -44.60 27.25 -10.82
CA VAL A 11 -43.35 27.17 -11.60
C VAL A 11 -42.23 27.92 -10.88
N LEU A 12 -42.51 29.12 -10.35
CA LEU A 12 -41.53 29.91 -9.61
C LEU A 12 -41.10 29.18 -8.31
N SER A 13 -42.03 28.59 -7.57
CA SER A 13 -41.74 27.78 -6.39
C SER A 13 -40.89 26.55 -6.71
N LEU A 14 -41.17 25.87 -7.83
CA LEU A 14 -40.37 24.72 -8.27
C LEU A 14 -38.96 25.14 -8.69
N LEU A 15 -38.83 26.27 -9.40
CA LEU A 15 -37.53 26.82 -9.79
C LEU A 15 -36.70 27.23 -8.57
N VAL A 16 -37.32 27.88 -7.57
CA VAL A 16 -36.66 28.23 -6.30
C VAL A 16 -36.24 26.97 -5.54
N PHE A 17 -37.10 25.94 -5.48
CA PHE A 17 -36.78 24.67 -4.83
C PHE A 17 -35.60 23.94 -5.50
N LEU A 18 -35.58 23.90 -6.83
CA LEU A 18 -34.47 23.32 -7.60
C LEU A 18 -33.17 24.13 -7.42
N PHE A 19 -33.25 25.46 -7.38
CA PHE A 19 -32.09 26.33 -7.17
C PHE A 19 -31.48 26.17 -5.77
N LEU A 20 -32.33 25.98 -4.74
CA LEU A 20 -31.88 25.70 -3.37
C LEU A 20 -31.21 24.32 -3.25
N GLN A 21 -31.67 23.30 -3.99
CA GLN A 21 -31.02 21.97 -4.00
C GLN A 21 -29.57 22.04 -4.55
N SER A 22 -29.31 22.88 -5.55
CA SER A 22 -27.95 23.09 -6.09
C SER A 22 -27.00 23.80 -5.11
N LEU A 23 -27.52 24.65 -4.20
CA LEU A 23 -26.73 25.26 -3.12
C LEU A 23 -26.33 24.24 -2.04
N TYR A 24 -27.17 23.24 -1.76
CA TYR A 24 -26.79 22.13 -0.87
C TYR A 24 -25.87 21.10 -1.55
N ALA A 25 -25.98 20.93 -2.86
CA ALA A 25 -25.13 20.00 -3.63
C ALA A 25 -23.67 20.49 -3.78
N THR A 26 -23.41 21.78 -3.53
CA THR A 26 -22.06 22.38 -3.54
C THR A 26 -21.40 22.41 -2.15
N GLY A 27 -22.09 21.90 -1.12
CA GLY A 27 -21.47 21.57 0.16
C GLY A 27 -20.47 20.43 -0.03
N GLY A 28 -19.22 20.77 -0.33
CA GLY A 28 -18.11 19.83 -0.31
C GLY A 28 -18.12 19.01 0.99
N LYS A 29 -17.62 17.78 0.95
CA LYS A 29 -17.49 16.96 2.16
C LYS A 29 -16.74 17.78 3.22
N LEU A 30 -17.37 18.05 4.35
CA LEU A 30 -16.71 18.73 5.46
C LEU A 30 -15.42 17.97 5.80
N PRO A 31 -14.29 18.67 6.00
CA PRO A 31 -13.06 18.00 6.38
C PRO A 31 -13.25 17.29 7.72
N ALA A 32 -12.55 16.18 7.91
CA ALA A 32 -12.47 15.57 9.22
C ALA A 32 -11.67 16.50 10.16
N TYR A 33 -12.07 16.57 11.42
CA TYR A 33 -11.38 17.38 12.44
C TYR A 33 -10.76 16.48 13.52
N ALA A 34 -9.56 16.84 13.98
CA ALA A 34 -8.89 16.20 15.10
C ALA A 34 -8.10 17.23 15.92
N LYS A 35 -8.15 17.13 17.26
CA LYS A 35 -7.47 18.08 18.16
C LYS A 35 -5.96 17.85 18.31
N HIS A 36 -5.48 16.62 18.13
CA HIS A 36 -4.11 16.24 18.50
C HIS A 36 -3.29 15.64 17.35
N GLY A 37 -3.89 14.76 16.55
CA GLY A 37 -3.19 14.10 15.45
C GLY A 37 -4.18 13.38 14.54
N MET A 38 -3.78 13.17 13.30
CA MET A 38 -4.60 12.54 12.27
C MET A 38 -3.75 11.61 11.42
N VAL A 39 -4.32 10.46 11.06
CA VAL A 39 -3.76 9.55 10.07
C VAL A 39 -4.82 9.31 9.00
N THR A 40 -4.42 9.46 7.74
CA THR A 40 -5.26 9.20 6.57
C THR A 40 -4.61 8.16 5.68
N SER A 41 -5.40 7.22 5.17
CA SER A 41 -4.97 6.18 4.24
C SER A 41 -6.17 5.56 3.52
N SER A 42 -5.91 4.77 2.48
CA SER A 42 -6.95 4.05 1.72
C SER A 42 -7.61 2.91 2.49
N SER A 43 -7.13 2.56 3.69
CA SER A 43 -7.70 1.50 4.52
C SER A 43 -8.10 2.06 5.89
N ILE A 44 -9.38 1.93 6.24
CA ILE A 44 -9.89 2.33 7.55
C ILE A 44 -9.06 1.67 8.67
N ILE A 45 -8.84 0.35 8.57
CA ILE A 45 -8.04 -0.41 9.54
C ILE A 45 -6.61 0.16 9.68
N ALA A 46 -5.96 0.53 8.57
CA ALA A 46 -4.60 1.05 8.62
C ALA A 46 -4.53 2.48 9.18
N SER A 47 -5.54 3.31 8.90
CA SER A 47 -5.70 4.64 9.50
C SER A 47 -5.93 4.54 11.00
N GLU A 48 -6.76 3.58 11.45
CA GLU A 48 -7.01 3.32 12.86
C GLU A 48 -5.75 2.83 13.59
N VAL A 49 -4.98 1.91 13.00
CA VAL A 49 -3.70 1.45 13.57
C VAL A 49 -2.72 2.63 13.73
N GLY A 50 -2.58 3.48 12.71
CA GLY A 50 -1.71 4.66 12.80
C GLY A 50 -2.18 5.65 13.85
N ARG A 51 -3.49 5.93 13.90
CA ARG A 51 -4.12 6.75 14.94
C ARG A 51 -3.83 6.19 16.33
N ASP A 52 -3.93 4.88 16.52
CA ASP A 52 -3.71 4.24 17.82
C ASP A 52 -2.23 4.29 18.24
N VAL A 53 -1.31 4.26 17.27
CA VAL A 53 0.12 4.55 17.53
C VAL A 53 0.31 5.99 17.99
N LEU A 54 -0.31 6.98 17.34
CA LEU A 54 -0.26 8.37 17.81
C LEU A 54 -0.87 8.51 19.22
N LYS A 55 -2.05 7.92 19.43
CA LYS A 55 -2.77 7.96 20.71
C LYS A 55 -1.99 7.32 21.86
N SER A 56 -1.16 6.31 21.57
CA SER A 56 -0.29 5.66 22.54
C SER A 56 1.08 6.35 22.69
N GLY A 57 1.27 7.55 22.13
CA GLY A 57 2.46 8.38 22.31
C GLY A 57 3.58 8.13 21.28
N GLY A 58 3.31 7.42 20.19
CA GLY A 58 4.19 7.38 19.03
C GLY A 58 4.18 8.69 18.26
N ASN A 59 5.23 8.97 17.51
CA ASN A 59 5.30 10.15 16.65
C ASN A 59 4.74 9.89 15.24
N ALA A 60 4.82 10.89 14.36
CA ALA A 60 4.33 10.77 12.99
C ALA A 60 5.03 9.66 12.17
N VAL A 61 6.33 9.43 12.40
CA VAL A 61 7.09 8.38 11.71
C VAL A 61 6.67 7.00 12.23
N ASP A 62 6.50 6.84 13.54
CA ASP A 62 6.00 5.61 14.15
C ASP A 62 4.63 5.23 13.57
N ALA A 63 3.71 6.20 13.52
CA ALA A 63 2.38 6.02 12.97
C ALA A 63 2.42 5.68 11.47
N ALA A 64 3.23 6.38 10.68
CA ALA A 64 3.40 6.12 9.25
C ALA A 64 3.93 4.70 8.98
N VAL A 65 4.92 4.24 9.76
CA VAL A 65 5.46 2.88 9.66
C VAL A 65 4.41 1.82 9.97
N ALA A 66 3.67 1.98 11.08
CA ALA A 66 2.63 1.03 11.45
C ALA A 66 1.48 1.01 10.43
N THR A 67 1.06 2.17 9.92
CA THR A 67 0.07 2.29 8.84
C THR A 67 0.55 1.61 7.56
N ALA A 68 1.78 1.86 7.11
CA ALA A 68 2.31 1.27 5.88
C ALA A 68 2.41 -0.27 5.96
N LEU A 69 2.89 -0.81 7.08
CA LEU A 69 2.93 -2.25 7.30
C LEU A 69 1.53 -2.87 7.40
N THR A 70 0.56 -2.12 7.92
CA THR A 70 -0.84 -2.56 7.98
C THR A 70 -1.46 -2.54 6.58
N LEU A 71 -1.18 -1.52 5.75
CA LEU A 71 -1.61 -1.48 4.34
C LEU A 71 -1.05 -2.65 3.55
N ALA A 72 0.17 -3.12 3.84
CA ALA A 72 0.73 -4.34 3.23
C ALA A 72 -0.10 -5.61 3.50
N VAL A 73 -0.99 -5.57 4.49
CA VAL A 73 -1.90 -6.66 4.86
C VAL A 73 -3.32 -6.36 4.37
N THR A 74 -3.84 -5.15 4.65
CA THR A 74 -5.26 -4.80 4.46
C THR A 74 -5.57 -4.16 3.11
N TRP A 75 -4.55 -3.75 2.36
CA TRP A 75 -4.68 -3.08 1.07
C TRP A 75 -3.66 -3.61 0.04
N PRO A 76 -3.68 -4.92 -0.27
CA PRO A 76 -2.63 -5.58 -1.06
C PRO A 76 -2.57 -5.15 -2.54
N SER A 77 -3.51 -4.30 -3.00
CA SER A 77 -3.46 -3.71 -4.33
C SER A 77 -2.38 -2.64 -4.49
N ALA A 78 -1.90 -2.07 -3.39
CA ALA A 78 -0.82 -1.08 -3.40
C ALA A 78 0.06 -1.15 -2.16
N GLY A 79 -0.53 -1.33 -0.97
CA GLY A 79 0.22 -1.54 0.26
C GLY A 79 1.06 -2.81 0.13
N ASN A 80 2.34 -2.74 0.47
CA ASN A 80 3.27 -3.81 0.11
C ASN A 80 4.48 -3.92 1.07
N ILE A 81 5.10 -5.09 1.04
CA ILE A 81 6.51 -5.30 1.42
C ILE A 81 7.35 -5.77 0.22
N GLY A 82 6.73 -5.94 -0.94
CA GLY A 82 7.33 -6.47 -2.17
C GLY A 82 7.51 -5.44 -3.29
N GLY A 83 7.27 -4.16 -3.01
CA GLY A 83 7.55 -3.03 -3.91
C GLY A 83 8.41 -1.99 -3.20
N GLY A 84 8.19 -0.71 -3.49
CA GLY A 84 8.96 0.42 -2.93
C GLY A 84 8.15 1.70 -2.84
N GLY A 85 8.84 2.83 -2.65
CA GLY A 85 8.21 4.15 -2.55
C GLY A 85 9.10 5.21 -1.94
N PHE A 86 8.47 6.24 -1.38
CA PHE A 86 9.12 7.38 -0.76
C PHE A 86 8.39 7.76 0.53
N MET A 87 9.12 8.33 1.49
CA MET A 87 8.55 9.01 2.66
C MET A 87 9.15 10.40 2.76
N ILE A 88 8.30 11.43 2.83
CA ILE A 88 8.73 12.80 3.12
C ILE A 88 8.38 13.09 4.56
N TYR A 89 9.34 13.60 5.31
CA TYR A 89 9.18 13.99 6.70
C TYR A 89 9.45 15.48 6.85
N TYR A 90 8.57 16.15 7.59
CA TYR A 90 8.71 17.53 8.00
C TYR A 90 8.49 17.60 9.51
N SER A 91 9.50 18.05 10.24
CA SER A 91 9.47 18.13 11.69
C SER A 91 8.83 19.44 12.17
N HIS A 92 8.48 19.46 13.46
CA HIS A 92 7.96 20.67 14.12
C HIS A 92 8.99 21.82 14.19
N ASP A 93 10.29 21.52 14.12
CA ASP A 93 11.38 22.50 14.12
C ASP A 93 11.81 22.93 12.69
N GLY A 94 11.00 22.58 11.67
CA GLY A 94 11.19 23.04 10.30
C GLY A 94 12.23 22.26 9.48
N LYS A 95 12.71 21.12 9.98
CA LYS A 95 13.63 20.24 9.23
C LYS A 95 12.84 19.33 8.30
N ALA A 96 13.31 19.22 7.07
CA ALA A 96 12.74 18.34 6.06
C ALA A 96 13.76 17.26 5.65
N THR A 97 13.30 16.02 5.50
CA THR A 97 14.09 14.94 4.90
C THR A 97 13.19 14.03 4.06
N ALA A 98 13.79 13.28 3.14
CA ALA A 98 13.09 12.29 2.33
C ALA A 98 13.81 10.93 2.41
N PHE A 99 13.05 9.85 2.56
CA PHE A 99 13.56 8.49 2.44
C PHE A 99 13.13 7.92 1.10
N ASP A 100 14.11 7.69 0.23
CA ASP A 100 13.98 7.00 -1.04
C ASP A 100 14.20 5.51 -0.83
N PHE A 101 13.11 4.76 -0.97
CA PHE A 101 13.11 3.30 -0.96
C PHE A 101 12.43 2.78 -2.22
N ARG A 102 12.68 3.46 -3.34
CA ARG A 102 12.28 2.97 -4.66
C ARG A 102 12.98 1.65 -4.95
N GLU A 103 12.29 0.78 -5.68
CA GLU A 103 12.90 -0.45 -6.15
C GLU A 103 14.14 -0.17 -7.00
N LYS A 104 15.11 -1.07 -6.96
CA LYS A 104 16.29 -1.02 -7.84
C LYS A 104 16.16 -2.07 -8.93
N ALA A 105 16.66 -1.77 -10.13
CA ALA A 105 16.82 -2.79 -11.14
C ALA A 105 17.75 -3.90 -10.59
N PRO A 106 17.44 -5.19 -10.82
CA PRO A 106 18.35 -6.27 -10.47
C PRO A 106 19.72 -6.07 -11.15
N LEU A 107 20.80 -6.60 -10.57
CA LEU A 107 22.17 -6.51 -11.09
C LEU A 107 22.29 -7.08 -12.50
N ALA A 108 21.49 -8.09 -12.83
CA ALA A 108 21.43 -8.71 -14.16
C ALA A 108 20.50 -7.98 -15.15
N ALA A 109 19.86 -6.87 -14.75
CA ALA A 109 19.05 -6.07 -15.66
C ALA A 109 19.93 -5.38 -16.70
N PHE A 110 19.40 -5.23 -17.90
CA PHE A 110 20.09 -4.56 -19.01
C PHE A 110 19.07 -3.80 -19.88
N GLU A 111 19.54 -2.79 -20.60
CA GLU A 111 18.73 -1.81 -21.34
C GLU A 111 17.63 -2.45 -22.20
N LYS A 112 17.95 -3.54 -22.91
CA LYS A 112 17.07 -4.18 -23.90
C LYS A 112 16.32 -5.41 -23.37
N MET A 113 16.29 -5.66 -22.06
CA MET A 113 15.75 -6.91 -21.47
C MET A 113 14.26 -7.18 -21.73
N TYR A 114 13.51 -6.16 -22.14
CA TYR A 114 12.08 -6.27 -22.47
C TYR A 114 11.82 -6.34 -23.98
N LEU A 115 12.83 -6.15 -24.82
CA LEU A 115 12.67 -6.00 -26.26
C LEU A 115 12.79 -7.34 -26.99
N THR A 116 11.99 -7.52 -28.02
CA THR A 116 12.18 -8.50 -29.09
C THR A 116 13.30 -8.03 -30.04
N PRO A 117 13.84 -8.91 -30.91
CA PRO A 117 14.89 -8.52 -31.87
C PRO A 117 14.50 -7.37 -32.81
N ASP A 118 13.21 -7.19 -33.10
CA ASP A 118 12.67 -6.06 -33.90
C ASP A 118 12.42 -4.79 -33.06
N GLY A 119 12.85 -4.75 -31.81
CA GLY A 119 12.79 -3.57 -30.94
C GLY A 119 11.45 -3.31 -30.26
N LYS A 120 10.50 -4.26 -30.32
CA LYS A 120 9.18 -4.13 -29.68
C LYS A 120 9.17 -4.71 -28.27
N ILE A 121 8.26 -4.23 -27.42
CA ILE A 121 8.08 -4.79 -26.07
C ILE A 121 7.49 -6.20 -26.18
N ARG A 122 8.19 -7.19 -25.60
CA ARG A 122 7.75 -8.58 -25.55
C ARG A 122 6.61 -8.74 -24.54
N ASN A 123 5.39 -9.02 -25.02
CA ASN A 123 4.25 -9.46 -24.20
C ASN A 123 3.98 -8.60 -22.95
N ASN A 124 4.09 -7.27 -23.08
CA ASN A 124 3.93 -6.34 -21.95
C ASN A 124 4.88 -6.62 -20.76
N SER A 125 6.04 -7.24 -20.99
CA SER A 125 6.94 -7.75 -19.93
C SER A 125 7.54 -6.68 -19.02
N ASN A 126 7.41 -5.40 -19.39
CA ASN A 126 7.76 -4.23 -18.59
C ASN A 126 6.67 -3.86 -17.55
N HIS A 127 5.44 -4.36 -17.69
CA HIS A 127 4.34 -4.16 -16.73
C HIS A 127 3.83 -5.47 -16.13
N ASP A 128 3.84 -6.56 -16.91
CA ASP A 128 3.23 -7.83 -16.55
C ASP A 128 4.24 -8.98 -16.54
N GLY A 129 4.44 -9.56 -15.36
CA GLY A 129 5.20 -10.79 -15.19
C GLY A 129 6.46 -10.63 -14.36
N ILE A 130 7.26 -11.70 -14.33
CA ILE A 130 8.39 -11.82 -13.40
C ILE A 130 9.50 -10.79 -13.66
N LEU A 131 9.67 -10.37 -14.93
CA LEU A 131 10.70 -9.41 -15.33
C LEU A 131 10.35 -7.97 -14.94
N ALA A 132 9.08 -7.67 -14.72
CA ALA A 132 8.62 -6.33 -14.33
C ALA A 132 8.91 -6.00 -12.86
N VAL A 133 9.51 -6.93 -12.10
CA VAL A 133 9.72 -6.78 -10.66
C VAL A 133 11.13 -6.26 -10.38
N GLY A 134 11.21 -5.06 -9.78
CA GLY A 134 12.45 -4.53 -9.21
C GLY A 134 12.73 -5.08 -7.80
N VAL A 135 13.97 -4.92 -7.32
CA VAL A 135 14.38 -5.33 -5.98
C VAL A 135 13.58 -4.51 -4.94
N PRO A 136 12.75 -5.13 -4.08
CA PRO A 136 11.83 -4.40 -3.20
C PRO A 136 12.52 -3.49 -2.19
N GLY A 137 11.95 -2.33 -1.92
CA GLY A 137 12.50 -1.31 -1.04
C GLY A 137 11.76 -1.01 0.25
N THR A 138 10.45 -1.28 0.31
CA THR A 138 9.58 -0.80 1.40
C THR A 138 10.10 -1.16 2.80
N VAL A 139 10.52 -2.41 3.03
CA VAL A 139 11.00 -2.82 4.35
C VAL A 139 12.26 -2.05 4.76
N ALA A 140 13.22 -1.86 3.84
CA ALA A 140 14.43 -1.11 4.12
C ALA A 140 14.14 0.38 4.39
N GLY A 141 13.24 0.98 3.62
CA GLY A 141 12.85 2.39 3.80
C GLY A 141 12.15 2.66 5.12
N LEU A 142 11.12 1.87 5.44
CA LEU A 142 10.39 2.00 6.71
C LEU A 142 11.31 1.75 7.92
N TYR A 143 12.19 0.75 7.82
CA TYR A 143 13.16 0.48 8.88
C TYR A 143 14.17 1.63 9.03
N LEU A 144 14.73 2.15 7.93
CA LEU A 144 15.66 3.29 7.97
C LEU A 144 15.01 4.53 8.61
N ALA A 145 13.80 4.90 8.18
CA ALA A 145 13.06 6.03 8.75
C ALA A 145 12.80 5.84 10.25
N HIS A 146 12.38 4.65 10.66
CA HIS A 146 12.19 4.30 12.07
C HIS A 146 13.50 4.37 12.87
N GLN A 147 14.63 3.89 12.34
CA GLN A 147 15.91 3.96 13.05
C GLN A 147 16.40 5.40 13.24
N LYS A 148 16.09 6.31 12.31
CA LYS A 148 16.49 7.71 12.42
C LYS A 148 15.55 8.56 13.25
N LEU A 149 14.23 8.33 13.11
CA LEU A 149 13.21 9.26 13.57
C LEU A 149 12.10 8.60 14.39
N GLY A 150 12.11 7.27 14.56
CA GLY A 150 11.11 6.56 15.36
C GLY A 150 11.32 6.77 16.86
N ARG A 151 10.24 6.64 17.64
CA ARG A 151 10.26 6.72 19.11
C ARG A 151 9.75 5.44 19.77
N LYS A 152 8.80 4.76 19.15
CA LYS A 152 8.26 3.49 19.64
C LYS A 152 9.19 2.32 19.29
N PRO A 153 9.24 1.23 20.07
CA PRO A 153 9.98 0.04 19.68
C PRO A 153 9.45 -0.54 18.36
N TRP A 154 10.35 -0.86 17.41
CA TRP A 154 10.02 -1.47 16.11
C TRP A 154 9.00 -2.60 16.23
N LYS A 155 9.18 -3.48 17.23
CA LYS A 155 8.31 -4.62 17.46
C LYS A 155 6.84 -4.24 17.65
N GLU A 156 6.57 -3.11 18.29
CA GLU A 156 5.22 -2.60 18.56
C GLU A 156 4.57 -2.08 17.28
N LEU A 157 5.34 -1.52 16.35
CA LEU A 157 4.85 -0.99 15.08
C LEU A 157 4.53 -2.10 14.06
N VAL A 158 5.26 -3.22 14.08
CA VAL A 158 5.00 -4.38 13.20
C VAL A 158 3.88 -5.28 13.75
N ALA A 159 3.67 -5.31 15.07
CA ALA A 159 2.74 -6.22 15.73
C ALA A 159 1.29 -6.16 15.21
N PRO A 160 0.68 -4.98 14.95
CA PRO A 160 -0.66 -4.89 14.39
C PRO A 160 -0.80 -5.61 13.05
N ALA A 161 0.14 -5.41 12.13
CA ALA A 161 0.16 -6.07 10.84
C ALA A 161 0.29 -7.60 10.97
N ILE A 162 1.14 -8.09 11.89
CA ILE A 162 1.25 -9.53 12.19
C ILE A 162 -0.09 -10.09 12.70
N LYS A 163 -0.75 -9.37 13.62
CA LYS A 163 -2.03 -9.80 14.19
C LYS A 163 -3.10 -9.87 13.12
N LEU A 164 -3.22 -8.84 12.27
CA LEU A 164 -4.20 -8.80 11.18
C LEU A 164 -3.92 -9.87 10.11
N ALA A 165 -2.66 -10.08 9.73
CA ALA A 165 -2.31 -11.13 8.78
C ALA A 165 -2.57 -12.53 9.33
N GLY A 166 -2.31 -12.76 10.63
CA GLY A 166 -2.47 -14.07 11.27
C GLY A 166 -3.91 -14.40 11.66
N LYS A 167 -4.56 -13.52 12.45
CA LYS A 167 -5.93 -13.72 12.93
C LYS A 167 -6.98 -13.43 11.86
N GLY A 168 -6.62 -12.59 10.89
CA GLY A 168 -7.47 -12.13 9.80
C GLY A 168 -8.18 -10.82 10.09
N PHE A 169 -8.83 -10.31 9.05
CA PHE A 169 -9.67 -9.12 9.10
C PHE A 169 -10.86 -9.30 8.13
N PRO A 170 -11.95 -8.53 8.29
CA PRO A 170 -13.08 -8.57 7.38
C PRO A 170 -12.65 -8.20 5.96
N TYR A 171 -12.95 -9.07 5.01
CA TYR A 171 -12.68 -8.82 3.59
C TYR A 171 -13.47 -7.59 3.15
N THR A 172 -12.80 -6.66 2.48
CA THR A 172 -13.41 -5.37 2.14
C THR A 172 -14.04 -5.42 0.75
N TRP A 173 -15.03 -4.57 0.51
CA TRP A 173 -15.61 -4.35 -0.82
C TRP A 173 -14.55 -3.96 -1.86
N ALA A 174 -13.59 -3.12 -1.46
CA ALA A 174 -12.50 -2.71 -2.34
C ALA A 174 -11.60 -3.89 -2.75
N LEU A 175 -11.28 -4.77 -1.80
CA LEU A 175 -10.47 -5.95 -2.07
C LEU A 175 -11.21 -6.98 -2.92
N HIS A 176 -12.49 -7.23 -2.62
CA HIS A 176 -13.36 -8.08 -3.44
C HIS A 176 -13.39 -7.59 -4.88
N ARG A 177 -13.66 -6.30 -5.09
CA ARG A 177 -13.63 -5.69 -6.43
C ARG A 177 -12.27 -5.87 -7.10
N ALA A 178 -11.17 -5.58 -6.39
CA ALA A 178 -9.84 -5.70 -6.97
C ALA A 178 -9.51 -7.13 -7.42
N VAL A 179 -9.92 -8.13 -6.64
CA VAL A 179 -9.70 -9.54 -6.98
C VAL A 179 -10.55 -9.98 -8.17
N THR A 180 -11.84 -9.63 -8.18
CA THR A 180 -12.75 -10.03 -9.26
C THR A 180 -12.44 -9.32 -10.58
N SER A 181 -12.01 -8.06 -10.55
CA SER A 181 -11.74 -7.29 -11.77
C SER A 181 -10.31 -7.45 -12.32
N TYR A 182 -9.29 -7.41 -11.44
CA TYR A 182 -7.90 -7.31 -11.87
C TYR A 182 -7.12 -8.62 -11.69
N TYR A 183 -7.33 -9.34 -10.58
CA TYR A 183 -6.49 -10.50 -10.26
C TYR A 183 -6.96 -11.84 -10.82
N ALA A 184 -8.20 -11.95 -11.30
CA ALA A 184 -8.67 -13.18 -11.94
C ALA A 184 -7.74 -13.66 -13.07
N LYS A 185 -7.16 -12.71 -13.84
CA LYS A 185 -6.24 -13.00 -14.95
C LYS A 185 -4.88 -13.54 -14.48
N ILE A 186 -4.41 -13.15 -13.28
CA ILE A 186 -3.09 -13.55 -12.78
C ILE A 186 -3.10 -14.95 -12.15
N PHE A 187 -4.25 -15.45 -11.73
CA PHE A 187 -4.36 -16.74 -11.02
C PHE A 187 -3.93 -17.94 -11.87
N LYS A 188 -4.20 -17.91 -13.17
CA LYS A 188 -3.72 -18.93 -14.11
C LYS A 188 -2.20 -18.91 -14.24
N LYS A 189 -1.59 -17.71 -14.27
CA LYS A 189 -0.14 -17.53 -14.38
C LYS A 189 0.59 -17.87 -13.08
N TYR A 190 -0.01 -17.57 -11.94
CA TYR A 190 0.56 -17.78 -10.62
C TYR A 190 -0.43 -18.49 -9.67
N PRO A 191 -0.46 -19.84 -9.70
CA PRO A 191 -1.31 -20.63 -8.79
C PRO A 191 -1.01 -20.39 -7.31
N SER A 192 0.23 -19.98 -6.99
CA SER A 192 0.61 -19.56 -5.63
C SER A 192 -0.23 -18.38 -5.16
N THR A 193 -0.48 -17.39 -6.02
CA THR A 193 -1.30 -16.22 -5.69
C THR A 193 -2.77 -16.60 -5.53
N ALA A 194 -3.29 -17.45 -6.44
CA ALA A 194 -4.66 -17.96 -6.34
C ALA A 194 -4.90 -18.64 -4.99
N LYS A 195 -3.96 -19.50 -4.55
CA LYS A 195 -4.01 -20.19 -3.25
C LYS A 195 -4.03 -19.24 -2.03
N LYS A 196 -3.58 -17.99 -2.18
CA LYS A 196 -3.58 -17.00 -1.09
C LYS A 196 -4.79 -16.07 -1.12
N MET A 197 -5.31 -15.78 -2.30
CA MET A 197 -6.39 -14.81 -2.50
C MET A 197 -7.78 -15.44 -2.56
N LEU A 198 -7.87 -16.74 -2.86
CA LEU A 198 -9.13 -17.47 -3.00
C LEU A 198 -9.40 -18.40 -1.81
N LYS A 199 -10.68 -18.69 -1.59
CA LYS A 199 -11.14 -19.75 -0.68
C LYS A 199 -10.64 -21.12 -1.19
N LYS A 200 -10.65 -22.13 -0.31
CA LYS A 200 -10.34 -23.52 -0.71
C LYS A 200 -11.24 -24.03 -1.83
N SER A 201 -12.47 -23.53 -1.92
CA SER A 201 -13.43 -23.82 -3.00
C SER A 201 -13.04 -23.18 -4.35
N GLY A 202 -12.02 -22.33 -4.39
CA GLY A 202 -11.66 -21.52 -5.57
C GLY A 202 -12.47 -20.24 -5.73
N GLN A 203 -13.44 -19.98 -4.85
CA GLN A 203 -14.24 -18.75 -4.88
C GLN A 203 -13.51 -17.58 -4.20
N VAL A 204 -13.84 -16.36 -4.63
CA VAL A 204 -13.38 -15.13 -3.96
C VAL A 204 -14.10 -15.00 -2.61
N TYR A 205 -13.43 -14.37 -1.64
CA TYR A 205 -14.07 -14.04 -0.37
C TYR A 205 -15.15 -12.96 -0.56
N GLU A 206 -16.29 -13.12 0.09
CA GLU A 206 -17.33 -12.10 0.14
C GLU A 206 -16.99 -11.02 1.17
N PRO A 207 -17.40 -9.76 0.93
CA PRO A 207 -17.22 -8.68 1.90
C PRO A 207 -17.77 -9.08 3.28
N GLY A 208 -16.97 -8.85 4.33
CA GLY A 208 -17.29 -9.26 5.70
C GLY A 208 -16.73 -10.64 6.11
N GLU A 209 -16.47 -11.56 5.18
CA GLU A 209 -15.80 -12.83 5.51
C GLU A 209 -14.39 -12.58 6.07
N ILE A 210 -13.91 -13.43 6.98
CA ILE A 210 -12.58 -13.27 7.56
C ILE A 210 -11.51 -13.86 6.64
N TRP A 211 -10.66 -12.99 6.09
CA TRP A 211 -9.52 -13.40 5.28
C TRP A 211 -8.22 -13.40 6.09
N ARG A 212 -7.42 -14.46 5.92
CA ARG A 212 -6.19 -14.71 6.67
C ARG A 212 -5.01 -14.91 5.73
N GLN A 213 -3.84 -14.42 6.15
CA GLN A 213 -2.59 -14.44 5.39
C GLN A 213 -1.44 -15.01 6.25
N PRO A 214 -1.50 -16.29 6.67
CA PRO A 214 -0.56 -16.85 7.64
C PRO A 214 0.91 -16.84 7.17
N ASP A 215 1.15 -16.94 5.87
CA ASP A 215 2.52 -16.87 5.34
C ASP A 215 3.07 -15.45 5.38
N LEU A 216 2.24 -14.44 5.11
CA LEU A 216 2.62 -13.04 5.29
C LEU A 216 2.88 -12.73 6.76
N ALA A 217 2.06 -13.26 7.68
CA ALA A 217 2.29 -13.12 9.11
C ALA A 217 3.66 -13.69 9.54
N LYS A 218 4.09 -14.83 8.98
CA LYS A 218 5.43 -15.39 9.22
C LYS A 218 6.54 -14.48 8.68
N THR A 219 6.36 -13.89 7.52
CA THR A 219 7.32 -12.91 6.96
C THR A 219 7.40 -11.66 7.82
N LEU A 220 6.26 -11.11 8.24
CA LEU A 220 6.21 -9.95 9.14
C LEU A 220 6.84 -10.26 10.51
N LYS A 221 6.69 -11.48 11.05
CA LYS A 221 7.41 -11.91 12.26
C LYS A 221 8.93 -11.91 12.09
N ARG A 222 9.43 -12.34 10.92
CA ARG A 222 10.88 -12.25 10.62
C ARG A 222 11.33 -10.80 10.55
N ILE A 223 10.57 -9.92 9.89
CA ILE A 223 10.83 -8.47 9.82
C ILE A 223 10.78 -7.83 11.22
N GLN A 224 9.85 -8.23 12.08
CA GLN A 224 9.77 -7.77 13.45
C GLN A 224 11.02 -8.16 14.26
N LYS A 225 11.45 -9.42 14.13
CA LYS A 225 12.56 -9.97 14.92
C LYS A 225 13.93 -9.47 14.45
N TYR A 226 14.13 -9.37 13.13
CA TYR A 226 15.45 -9.11 12.54
C TYR A 226 15.53 -7.76 11.80
N GLY A 227 14.53 -6.89 11.98
CA GLY A 227 14.47 -5.59 11.31
C GLY A 227 14.48 -5.73 9.78
N ARG A 228 15.28 -4.90 9.12
CA ARG A 228 15.56 -5.00 7.67
C ARG A 228 15.89 -6.43 7.24
N ASP A 229 16.80 -7.09 7.94
CA ASP A 229 17.36 -8.38 7.50
C ASP A 229 16.35 -9.53 7.58
N GLY A 230 15.21 -9.33 8.26
CA GLY A 230 14.08 -10.27 8.20
C GLY A 230 13.45 -10.42 6.81
N PHE A 231 13.70 -9.45 5.90
CA PHE A 231 13.29 -9.50 4.50
C PHE A 231 14.47 -9.78 3.56
N TYR A 232 15.59 -9.05 3.73
CA TYR A 232 16.72 -9.04 2.78
C TYR A 232 17.76 -10.14 3.02
N LYS A 233 17.64 -10.92 4.10
CA LYS A 233 18.48 -12.09 4.38
C LYS A 233 17.62 -13.28 4.83
N GLY A 234 18.28 -14.43 4.99
CA GLY A 234 17.67 -15.64 5.54
C GLY A 234 16.50 -16.18 4.71
N GLU A 235 15.48 -16.69 5.40
CA GLU A 235 14.37 -17.45 4.78
C GLU A 235 13.57 -16.63 3.76
N THR A 236 13.26 -15.36 4.06
CA THR A 236 12.45 -14.51 3.16
C THR A 236 13.21 -14.24 1.86
N ALA A 237 14.48 -13.82 1.95
CA ALA A 237 15.30 -13.54 0.78
C ALA A 237 15.52 -14.78 -0.08
N ARG A 238 15.80 -15.92 0.55
CA ARG A 238 15.95 -17.20 -0.14
C ARG A 238 14.68 -17.58 -0.90
N LYS A 239 13.50 -17.49 -0.27
CA LYS A 239 12.21 -17.79 -0.95
C LYS A 239 11.94 -16.87 -2.15
N LEU A 240 12.30 -15.60 -2.05
CA LEU A 240 12.14 -14.65 -3.14
C LEU A 240 13.08 -15.00 -4.31
N ALA A 241 14.37 -15.19 -4.03
CA ALA A 241 15.36 -15.56 -5.04
C ALA A 241 15.05 -16.92 -5.69
N ASP A 242 14.65 -17.92 -4.90
CA ASP A 242 14.24 -19.25 -5.40
C ASP A 242 13.02 -19.13 -6.34
N PHE A 243 12.03 -18.31 -5.96
CA PHE A 243 10.86 -18.06 -6.79
C PHE A 243 11.24 -17.34 -8.10
N MET A 244 12.11 -16.33 -8.02
CA MET A 244 12.60 -15.60 -9.20
C MET A 244 13.33 -16.55 -10.15
N LYS A 245 14.32 -17.29 -9.65
CA LYS A 245 15.07 -18.28 -10.44
C LYS A 245 14.15 -19.30 -11.11
N LYS A 246 13.19 -19.86 -10.37
CA LYS A 246 12.25 -20.87 -10.90
C LYS A 246 11.35 -20.32 -12.02
N ASN A 247 11.05 -19.03 -12.00
CA ASN A 247 10.12 -18.42 -12.95
C ASN A 247 10.80 -17.56 -14.03
N GLY A 248 12.14 -17.57 -14.11
CA GLY A 248 12.91 -16.78 -15.08
C GLY A 248 13.04 -15.29 -14.72
N GLY A 249 12.92 -14.95 -13.43
CA GLY A 249 13.18 -13.61 -12.89
C GLY A 249 14.67 -13.35 -12.64
N LEU A 250 15.01 -12.07 -12.45
CA LEU A 250 16.40 -11.63 -12.34
C LEU A 250 16.88 -11.35 -10.91
N ILE A 251 15.97 -11.21 -9.93
CA ILE A 251 16.36 -10.89 -8.55
C ILE A 251 17.01 -12.12 -7.89
N THR A 252 18.23 -11.93 -7.39
CA THR A 252 19.02 -12.92 -6.67
C THR A 252 19.13 -12.61 -5.17
N GLY A 253 19.78 -13.50 -4.43
CA GLY A 253 20.14 -13.22 -3.03
C GLY A 253 21.14 -12.06 -2.90
N GLU A 254 22.01 -11.86 -3.88
CA GLU A 254 22.99 -10.77 -3.88
C GLU A 254 22.31 -9.40 -4.07
N ASP A 255 21.33 -9.33 -4.98
CA ASP A 255 20.49 -8.15 -5.18
C ASP A 255 19.84 -7.71 -3.87
N LEU A 256 19.24 -8.65 -3.14
CA LEU A 256 18.57 -8.40 -1.88
C LEU A 256 19.55 -7.97 -0.80
N ALA A 257 20.71 -8.63 -0.71
CA ALA A 257 21.74 -8.27 0.27
C ALA A 257 22.24 -6.82 0.06
N LYS A 258 22.45 -6.42 -1.21
CA LYS A 258 22.95 -5.10 -1.61
C LYS A 258 21.91 -3.98 -1.57
N TYR A 259 20.61 -4.29 -1.51
CA TYR A 259 19.57 -3.25 -1.51
C TYR A 259 19.71 -2.31 -0.31
N GLN A 260 19.71 -1.00 -0.54
CA GLN A 260 19.70 0.01 0.52
C GLN A 260 18.73 1.12 0.14
N ALA A 261 17.89 1.51 1.10
CA ALA A 261 17.15 2.77 1.06
C ALA A 261 18.11 3.93 1.34
N VAL A 262 17.78 5.10 0.82
CA VAL A 262 18.66 6.29 0.85
C VAL A 262 17.89 7.45 1.46
N GLU A 263 18.48 8.12 2.45
CA GLU A 263 17.99 9.42 2.89
C GLU A 263 18.50 10.51 1.93
N ARG A 264 17.61 11.42 1.54
CA ARG A 264 17.87 12.48 0.56
C ARG A 264 17.33 13.80 1.09
N LYS A 265 17.92 14.90 0.61
CA LYS A 265 17.33 16.22 0.76
C LYS A 265 16.07 16.31 -0.13
N PRO A 266 14.93 16.77 0.40
CA PRO A 266 13.75 16.98 -0.42
C PRO A 266 13.93 18.17 -1.36
N VAL A 267 13.16 18.18 -2.44
CA VAL A 267 13.06 19.34 -3.34
C VAL A 267 12.14 20.37 -2.70
N HIS A 268 12.50 21.65 -2.78
CA HIS A 268 11.72 22.76 -2.26
C HIS A 268 11.40 23.76 -3.38
N GLY A 269 10.23 24.41 -3.28
CA GLY A 269 9.81 25.47 -4.17
C GLY A 269 8.82 26.40 -3.45
N THR A 270 8.55 27.55 -4.06
CA THR A 270 7.58 28.56 -3.60
C THR A 270 6.53 28.75 -4.68
N TYR A 271 5.26 28.86 -4.30
CA TYR A 271 4.12 29.08 -5.19
C TYR A 271 3.19 30.13 -4.59
#